data_AF-N1R8Z1-F1
#
_entry.id   AF-N1R8Z1-F1
#
_cell.length_a   1.000
_cell.length_b   1.000
_cell.length_c   1.000
_cell.angle_alpha   90.00
_cell.angle_beta   90.00
_cell.angle_gamma   90.00
#
_symmetry.space_group_name_H-M   'P 1'
#
loop_
_entity.id
_entity.type
_entity.pdbx_description
1 polymer ?
#
loop_
_entity_poly.entity_id
_entity_poly.type
_entity_poly.pdbx_seq_one_letter_code
_entity_poly.pdbx_strand_id
1 'polypeptide(L)'
;MLLIEYHDALLSTMAFPLQRKDNFASVQTTSLEASWSNIQLLCSRLSRYIKDVSQIMLQLHIRFDDPVVPTDYTQWTESESDFQYIYMRLQSLRQRAEFLSESLTGVTGINGAARSIREAKTIKTFTIVALIFIPLSFSTSLFSMSERYLPGEKNFGVFFSVSLPLLVFIFAVILLFDLGYDENSSWTFKTFTTRIWRLLF
;
A
#
# COMPACT_ATOMS: atom_id res chain seq x y z
N MET A 1 31.79 20.27 9.01
CA MET A 1 30.54 20.81 8.42
C MET A 1 30.18 20.18 7.07
N LEU A 2 31.07 20.14 6.06
CA LEU A 2 30.78 19.60 4.71
C LEU A 2 30.09 18.22 4.67
N LEU A 3 30.47 17.30 5.56
CA LEU A 3 29.86 15.96 5.62
C LEU A 3 28.38 16.03 6.01
N ILE A 4 28.01 16.89 6.95
CA ILE A 4 26.63 17.02 7.42
C ILE A 4 25.77 17.66 6.34
N GLU A 5 26.28 18.72 5.69
CA GLU A 5 25.60 19.37 4.57
C GLU A 5 25.39 18.42 3.40
N TYR A 6 26.38 17.56 3.11
CA TYR A 6 26.25 16.51 2.10
C TYR A 6 25.10 15.54 2.43
N HIS A 7 25.00 15.06 3.67
CA HIS A 7 23.93 14.14 4.07
C HIS A 7 22.56 14.83 4.11
N ASP A 8 22.49 16.12 4.43
CA ASP A 8 21.26 16.92 4.38
C ASP A 8 20.78 17.15 2.93
N ALA A 9 21.71 17.45 2.02
CA ALA A 9 21.44 17.54 0.59
C ALA A 9 21.01 16.17 0.01
N LEU A 10 21.68 15.09 0.41
CA LEU A 10 21.32 13.72 0.02
C LEU A 10 19.91 13.37 0.51
N LEU A 11 19.58 13.68 1.77
CA LEU A 11 18.23 13.46 2.30
C LEU A 11 17.20 14.29 1.53
N SER A 12 17.51 15.54 1.19
CA SER A 12 16.61 16.43 0.45
C SER A 12 16.35 15.93 -0.97
N THR A 13 17.38 15.44 -1.66
CA THR A 13 17.23 14.83 -3.01
C THR A 13 16.41 13.54 -2.98
N MET A 14 16.52 12.74 -1.91
CA MET A 14 15.68 11.53 -1.73
C MET A 14 14.23 11.88 -1.33
N ALA A 15 14.03 12.93 -0.54
CA ALA A 15 12.71 13.39 -0.10
C ALA A 15 11.90 14.05 -1.22
N PHE A 16 12.55 14.81 -2.10
CA PHE A 16 11.91 15.55 -3.19
C PHE A 16 10.97 14.71 -4.09
N PRO A 17 11.38 13.56 -4.65
CA PRO A 17 10.49 12.75 -5.49
C PRO A 17 9.34 12.12 -4.70
N LEU A 18 9.50 11.93 -3.39
CA LEU A 18 8.46 11.39 -2.51
C LEU A 18 7.42 12.45 -2.15
N GLN A 19 7.85 13.70 -1.90
CA GLN A 19 6.94 14.80 -1.59
C GLN A 19 6.14 15.30 -2.81
N ARG A 20 6.74 15.24 -4.00
CA ARG A 20 6.14 15.80 -5.23
C ARG A 20 5.17 14.83 -5.94
N LYS A 21 5.20 13.54 -5.64
CA LYS A 21 4.43 12.58 -6.44
C LYS A 21 2.93 12.67 -6.15
N ASP A 22 2.21 13.30 -7.08
CA ASP A 22 0.75 13.45 -7.04
C ASP A 22 -0.02 12.13 -7.24
N ASN A 23 0.63 11.09 -7.78
CA ASN A 23 -0.01 9.79 -8.01
C ASN A 23 0.93 8.61 -7.71
N PHE A 24 0.80 8.05 -6.51
CA PHE A 24 1.57 6.89 -6.06
C PHE A 24 1.14 5.57 -6.73
N ALA A 25 -0.05 5.51 -7.34
CA ALA A 25 -0.58 4.28 -7.93
C ALA A 25 0.15 3.84 -9.21
N SER A 26 0.92 4.74 -9.84
CA SER A 26 1.75 4.42 -11.01
C SER A 26 3.20 4.07 -10.65
N VAL A 27 3.58 4.16 -9.37
CA VAL A 27 4.96 3.95 -8.96
C VAL A 27 5.26 2.46 -8.88
N GLN A 28 6.31 2.05 -9.59
CA GLN A 28 6.82 0.68 -9.52
C GLN A 28 7.29 0.37 -8.10
N THR A 29 6.83 -0.74 -7.53
CA THR A 29 7.20 -1.19 -6.18
C THR A 29 8.71 -1.29 -5.99
N THR A 30 9.44 -1.74 -7.02
CA THR A 30 10.91 -1.82 -7.05
C THR A 30 11.61 -0.47 -6.83
N SER A 31 11.03 0.61 -7.36
CA SER A 31 11.57 1.97 -7.16
C SER A 31 11.33 2.48 -5.73
N LEU A 32 10.20 2.12 -5.12
CA LEU A 32 9.90 2.43 -3.73
C LEU A 32 10.82 1.63 -2.79
N GLU A 33 11.01 0.34 -3.07
CA GLU A 33 11.93 -0.54 -2.33
C GLU A 33 13.37 -0.02 -2.38
N ALA A 34 13.85 0.41 -3.55
CA ALA A 34 15.18 1.01 -3.68
C ALA A 34 15.30 2.32 -2.89
N SER A 35 14.28 3.18 -2.93
CA SER A 35 14.26 4.43 -2.18
C SER A 35 14.26 4.18 -0.67
N TRP A 36 13.47 3.21 -0.22
CA TRP A 36 13.40 2.78 1.18
C TRP A 36 14.74 2.21 1.66
N SER A 37 15.35 1.34 0.87
CA SER A 37 16.67 0.76 1.18
C SER A 37 17.75 1.85 1.33
N ASN A 38 17.74 2.86 0.45
CA ASN A 38 18.67 3.99 0.53
C ASN A 38 18.47 4.83 1.80
N ILE A 39 17.22 5.10 2.18
CA ILE A 39 16.91 5.82 3.44
C ILE A 39 17.36 5.00 4.65
N GLN A 40 17.11 3.70 4.65
CA GLN A 40 17.51 2.83 5.76
C GLN A 40 19.04 2.73 5.91
N LEU A 41 19.76 2.72 4.78
CA LEU A 41 21.22 2.81 4.76
C LEU A 41 21.70 4.14 5.34
N LEU A 42 21.05 5.26 4.98
CA LEU A 42 21.35 6.58 5.54
C LEU A 42 21.11 6.62 7.05
N CYS A 43 19.98 6.13 7.55
CA CYS A 43 19.70 6.03 8.99
C CYS A 43 20.80 5.22 9.70
N SER A 44 21.19 4.08 9.14
CA SER A 44 22.24 3.22 9.69
C SER A 44 23.60 3.92 9.74
N ARG A 45 23.93 4.72 8.72
CA ARG A 45 25.16 5.54 8.67
C ARG A 45 25.12 6.68 9.70
N LEU A 46 24.00 7.39 9.80
CA LEU A 46 23.83 8.47 10.78
C LEU A 46 23.94 7.94 12.21
N SER A 47 23.33 6.79 12.53
CA SER A 47 23.47 6.15 13.83
C SER A 47 24.93 5.79 14.15
N ARG A 48 25.70 5.35 13.16
CA ARG A 48 27.14 5.11 13.33
C ARG A 48 27.88 6.40 13.62
N TYR A 49 27.65 7.47 12.85
CA TYR A 49 28.30 8.75 13.08
C TYR A 49 27.95 9.37 14.44
N ILE A 50 26.69 9.29 14.86
CA ILE A 50 26.27 9.73 16.19
C ILE A 50 27.02 8.94 17.27
N LYS A 51 27.14 7.62 17.10
CA LYS A 51 27.89 6.77 18.03
C LYS A 51 29.38 7.17 18.09
N ASP A 52 30.02 7.34 16.94
CA ASP A 52 31.43 7.70 16.86
C ASP A 52 31.69 9.07 17.51
N VAL A 53 30.85 10.07 17.22
CA VAL A 53 30.92 11.40 17.84
C VAL A 53 30.68 11.32 19.35
N SER A 54 29.68 10.55 19.79
CA SER A 54 29.40 10.37 21.22
C SER A 54 30.57 9.73 21.97
N GLN A 55 31.28 8.79 21.32
CA GLN A 55 32.44 8.14 21.91
C GLN A 55 33.62 9.11 22.02
N ILE A 56 33.84 9.95 21.02
CA ILE A 56 34.86 11.01 21.05
C ILE A 56 34.55 12.01 22.18
N MET A 57 33.29 12.44 22.29
CA MET A 57 32.86 13.34 23.37
C MET A 57 33.10 12.74 24.75
N LEU A 58 32.78 11.45 24.95
CA LEU A 58 33.08 10.73 26.19
C LEU A 58 34.59 10.66 26.48
N GLN A 59 35.42 10.36 25.48
CA GLN A 59 36.88 10.29 25.64
C GLN A 59 37.48 11.64 26.03
N LEU A 60 36.98 12.72 25.43
CA LEU A 60 37.42 14.09 25.70
C LEU A 60 36.76 14.72 26.93
N HIS A 61 35.88 13.99 27.64
CA HIS A 61 35.09 14.51 28.78
C HIS A 61 34.23 15.74 28.43
N ILE A 62 33.78 15.82 27.18
CA ILE A 62 32.87 16.84 26.67
C ILE A 62 31.45 16.54 27.15
N ARG A 63 30.72 17.57 27.61
CA ARG A 63 29.32 17.41 28.05
C ARG A 63 28.39 17.24 26.85
N PHE A 64 27.29 16.50 27.06
CA PHE A 64 26.22 16.32 26.07
C PHE A 64 25.16 17.42 26.12
N ASP A 65 25.49 18.57 26.69
CA ASP A 65 24.59 19.71 26.79
C ASP A 65 24.38 20.40 25.43
N ASP A 66 23.35 21.23 25.35
CA ASP A 66 23.10 22.04 24.15
C ASP A 66 24.30 22.97 23.86
N PRO A 67 24.68 23.14 22.58
CA PRO A 67 25.83 23.95 22.21
C PRO A 67 25.61 25.40 22.65
N VAL A 68 26.48 25.88 23.55
CA VAL A 68 26.52 27.29 23.93
C VAL A 68 27.32 28.03 22.85
N VAL A 69 26.73 29.04 22.22
CA VAL A 69 27.42 29.88 21.24
C VAL A 69 28.47 30.71 21.99
N PRO A 70 29.78 30.54 21.71
CA PRO A 70 30.80 31.35 22.35
C PRO A 70 30.62 32.81 21.93
N THR A 71 30.50 33.72 22.91
CA THR A 71 30.43 35.17 22.66
C THR A 71 31.76 35.78 22.22
N ASP A 72 32.87 35.04 22.38
CA ASP A 72 34.22 35.50 22.07
C ASP A 72 34.93 34.48 21.16
N TYR A 73 35.14 34.84 19.90
CA TYR A 73 35.71 33.96 18.86
C TYR A 73 37.23 33.86 18.91
N THR A 74 37.87 34.42 19.94
CA THR A 74 39.34 34.50 20.03
C THR A 74 40.00 33.19 20.50
N GLN A 75 39.23 32.27 21.10
CA GLN A 75 39.71 31.00 21.62
C GLN A 75 39.38 29.84 20.68
N TRP A 76 40.15 29.71 19.59
CA TRP A 76 40.14 28.56 18.67
C TRP A 76 40.42 27.20 19.35
N THR A 77 40.83 27.22 20.63
CA THR A 77 41.19 26.06 21.43
C THR A 77 39.98 25.37 22.05
N GLU A 78 38.82 26.03 22.08
CA GLU A 78 37.59 25.51 22.70
C GLU A 78 36.72 24.78 21.67
N SER A 79 37.01 23.50 21.43
CA SER A 79 36.26 22.67 20.46
C SER A 79 35.00 22.02 21.03
N GLU A 80 34.65 22.27 22.30
CA GLU A 80 33.53 21.61 22.98
C GLU A 80 32.18 21.93 22.33
N SER A 81 31.96 23.21 22.03
CA SER A 81 30.73 23.72 21.39
C SER A 81 30.54 23.16 19.97
N ASP A 82 31.62 22.93 19.23
CA ASP A 82 31.59 22.35 17.88
C ASP A 82 31.14 20.89 17.91
N PHE A 83 31.65 20.08 18.85
CA PHE A 83 31.24 18.68 18.99
C PHE A 83 29.78 18.57 19.43
N GLN A 84 29.34 19.42 20.35
CA GLN A 84 27.93 19.51 20.78
C GLN A 84 27.03 19.89 19.59
N TYR A 85 27.43 20.88 18.79
CA TYR A 85 26.68 21.28 17.59
C TYR A 85 26.60 20.16 16.54
N ILE A 86 27.72 19.48 16.28
CA ILE A 86 27.76 18.34 15.35
C ILE A 86 26.84 17.21 15.84
N TYR A 87 26.89 16.89 17.13
CA TYR A 87 26.06 15.86 17.74
C TYR A 87 24.56 16.18 17.61
N MET A 88 24.16 17.39 17.99
CA MET A 88 22.78 17.88 17.87
C MET A 88 22.31 17.84 16.40
N ARG A 89 23.14 18.30 15.46
CA ARG A 89 22.79 18.34 14.04
C ARG A 89 22.65 16.94 13.44
N LEU A 90 23.50 16.00 13.82
CA LEU A 90 23.38 14.59 13.41
C LEU A 90 22.12 13.93 13.96
N GLN A 91 21.74 14.22 15.22
CA GLN A 91 20.49 13.74 15.79
C GLN A 91 19.26 14.28 15.04
N SER A 92 19.22 15.58 14.76
CA SER A 92 18.15 16.20 13.98
C SER A 92 18.03 15.59 12.59
N LEU A 93 19.17 15.33 11.93
CA LEU A 93 19.19 14.71 10.61
C LEU A 93 18.70 13.25 10.64
N ARG A 94 19.07 12.49 11.67
CA ARG A 94 18.55 11.13 11.89
C ARG A 94 17.03 11.13 12.07
N GLN A 95 16.50 12.00 12.92
CA GLN A 95 15.06 12.10 13.16
C GLN A 95 14.29 12.42 11.86
N ARG A 96 14.81 13.32 11.02
CA ARG A 96 14.21 13.63 9.71
C ARG A 96 14.24 12.43 8.76
N ALA A 97 15.33 11.65 8.75
CA ALA A 97 15.44 10.45 7.95
C ALA A 97 14.49 9.34 8.43
N GLU A 98 14.33 9.16 9.74
CA GLU A 98 13.37 8.23 10.34
C GLU A 98 11.92 8.59 9.98
N PHE A 99 11.56 9.87 10.09
CA PHE A 99 10.24 10.36 9.68
C PHE A 99 9.95 10.10 8.20
N LEU A 100 10.94 10.29 7.33
CA LEU A 100 10.81 9.99 5.91
C LEU A 100 10.63 8.48 5.65
N SER A 101 11.33 7.63 6.40
CA SER A 101 11.19 6.16 6.32
C SER A 101 9.80 5.68 6.72
N GLU A 102 9.25 6.24 7.81
CA GLU A 102 7.88 5.96 8.26
C GLU A 102 6.84 6.38 7.22
N SER A 103 6.98 7.61 6.70
CA SER A 103 6.10 8.15 5.65
C SER A 103 6.13 7.27 4.39
N LEU A 104 7.32 6.84 3.96
CA LEU A 104 7.49 5.96 2.81
C LEU A 104 6.84 4.58 3.03
N THR A 105 6.94 4.04 4.25
CA THR A 105 6.28 2.78 4.62
C THR A 105 4.76 2.89 4.57
N GLY A 106 4.20 4.03 5.00
CA GLY A 106 2.77 4.31 4.85
C GLY A 106 2.35 4.32 3.38
N VAL A 107 3.13 4.97 2.52
CA VAL A 107 2.88 5.02 1.07
C VAL A 107 2.99 3.64 0.41
N THR A 108 3.98 2.83 0.77
CA THR A 108 4.11 1.47 0.21
C THR A 108 2.93 0.59 0.61
N GLY A 109 2.45 0.71 1.85
CA GLY A 109 1.24 0.04 2.33
C GLY A 109 0.00 0.42 1.51
N ILE A 110 -0.21 1.72 1.27
CA ILE A 110 -1.32 2.22 0.44
C ILE A 110 -1.23 1.69 -0.99
N ASN A 111 -0.04 1.70 -1.60
CA ASN A 111 0.16 1.17 -2.96
C ASN A 111 -0.13 -0.34 -3.03
N GLY A 112 0.30 -1.10 -2.02
CA GLY A 112 -0.01 -2.53 -1.91
C GLY A 112 -1.52 -2.79 -1.81
N ALA A 113 -2.23 -2.04 -0.96
CA ALA A 113 -3.68 -2.15 -0.80
C ALA A 113 -4.42 -1.78 -2.10
N ALA A 114 -4.04 -0.67 -2.75
CA ALA A 114 -4.63 -0.24 -4.02
C ALA A 114 -4.45 -1.28 -5.13
N ARG A 115 -3.27 -1.91 -5.19
CA ARG A 115 -2.99 -3.01 -6.12
C ARG A 115 -3.87 -4.23 -5.83
N SER A 116 -3.98 -4.64 -4.58
CA SER A 116 -4.85 -5.75 -4.18
C SER A 116 -6.32 -5.50 -4.56
N ILE A 117 -6.82 -4.27 -4.33
CA ILE A 117 -8.18 -3.88 -4.75
C ILE A 117 -8.34 -3.98 -6.27
N ARG A 118 -7.35 -3.55 -7.05
CA ARG A 118 -7.38 -3.64 -8.51
C ARG A 118 -7.35 -5.07 -9.02
N GLU A 119 -6.55 -5.92 -8.39
CA GLU A 119 -6.49 -7.36 -8.68
C GLU A 119 -7.82 -8.03 -8.33
N ALA A 120 -8.40 -7.73 -7.16
CA ALA A 120 -9.72 -8.22 -6.75
C ALA A 120 -10.83 -7.78 -7.72
N LYS A 121 -10.78 -6.54 -8.24
CA LYS A 121 -11.74 -6.05 -9.25
C LYS A 121 -11.63 -6.84 -10.57
N THR A 122 -10.40 -7.14 -10.99
CA THR A 122 -10.15 -7.94 -12.20
C THR A 122 -10.70 -9.35 -12.03
N ILE A 123 -10.41 -9.99 -10.89
CA ILE A 123 -10.93 -11.32 -10.56
C ILE A 123 -12.46 -11.30 -10.52
N LYS A 124 -13.08 -10.32 -9.85
CA LYS A 124 -14.54 -10.17 -9.79
C LYS A 124 -15.16 -10.06 -11.19
N THR A 125 -14.53 -9.29 -12.08
CA THR A 125 -14.99 -9.14 -13.47
C THR A 125 -14.92 -10.48 -14.21
N PHE A 126 -13.81 -11.21 -14.07
CA PHE A 126 -13.64 -12.53 -14.67
C PHE A 126 -14.68 -13.54 -14.15
N THR A 127 -14.91 -13.58 -12.84
CA THR A 127 -15.91 -14.46 -12.23
C THR A 127 -17.31 -14.19 -12.76
N ILE A 128 -17.70 -12.91 -12.92
CA ILE A 128 -19.01 -12.55 -13.50
C ILE A 128 -19.12 -13.07 -14.95
N VAL A 129 -18.07 -12.93 -15.76
CA VAL A 129 -18.05 -13.44 -17.13
C VAL A 129 -18.17 -14.96 -17.16
N ALA A 130 -17.40 -15.66 -16.32
CA ALA A 130 -17.44 -17.11 -16.21
C ALA A 130 -18.83 -17.60 -15.76
N LEU A 131 -19.45 -16.89 -14.81
CA LEU A 131 -20.78 -17.21 -14.30
C LEU A 131 -21.88 -17.13 -15.38
N ILE A 132 -21.72 -16.25 -16.36
CA ILE A 132 -22.62 -16.16 -17.51
C ILE A 132 -22.32 -17.27 -18.52
N PHE A 133 -21.04 -17.52 -18.81
CA PHE A 133 -20.63 -18.42 -19.88
C PHE A 133 -20.85 -19.90 -19.56
N ILE A 134 -20.62 -20.32 -18.32
CA ILE A 134 -20.79 -21.72 -17.87
C ILE A 134 -22.23 -22.24 -18.11
N PRO A 135 -23.30 -21.59 -17.59
CA PRO A 135 -24.66 -22.06 -17.79
C PRO A 135 -25.12 -21.97 -19.25
N LEU A 136 -24.71 -20.94 -19.99
CA LEU A 136 -25.04 -20.80 -21.40
C LEU A 136 -24.37 -21.89 -22.25
N SER A 137 -23.10 -22.20 -21.97
CA SER A 137 -22.37 -23.29 -22.64
C SER A 137 -22.99 -24.66 -22.33
N PHE A 138 -23.37 -24.90 -21.07
CA PHE A 138 -24.07 -26.12 -20.68
C PHE A 138 -25.41 -26.25 -21.41
N SER A 139 -26.21 -25.19 -21.42
CA SER A 139 -27.49 -25.17 -22.13
C SER A 139 -27.32 -25.41 -23.63
N THR A 140 -26.31 -24.79 -24.24
CA THR A 140 -25.99 -24.97 -25.66
C THR A 140 -25.61 -26.42 -25.97
N SER A 141 -24.73 -27.00 -25.15
CA SER A 141 -24.32 -28.41 -25.28
C SER A 141 -25.51 -29.36 -25.13
N LEU A 142 -26.36 -29.14 -24.12
CA LEU A 142 -27.53 -29.97 -23.83
C LEU A 142 -28.56 -29.94 -24.97
N PHE A 143 -28.92 -28.75 -25.46
CA PHE A 143 -29.90 -28.61 -26.55
C PHE A 143 -29.32 -28.98 -27.93
N SER A 144 -28.00 -28.88 -28.12
CA SER A 144 -27.33 -29.32 -29.35
C SER A 144 -27.36 -30.84 -29.55
N MET A 145 -27.72 -31.62 -28.52
CA MET A 145 -27.84 -33.08 -28.64
C MET A 145 -29.11 -33.55 -29.39
N SER A 146 -30.07 -32.66 -29.65
CA SER A 146 -31.34 -33.03 -30.28
C SER A 146 -31.67 -32.12 -31.45
N GLU A 147 -31.99 -32.74 -32.60
CA GLU A 147 -32.28 -32.03 -33.85
C GLU A 147 -33.42 -31.01 -33.73
N ARG A 148 -34.38 -31.28 -32.83
CA ARG A 148 -35.61 -30.49 -32.65
C ARG A 148 -35.40 -29.08 -32.08
N TYR A 149 -34.24 -28.82 -31.47
CA TYR A 149 -33.92 -27.55 -30.80
C TYR A 149 -32.82 -26.77 -31.52
N LEU A 150 -32.43 -27.20 -32.73
CA LEU A 150 -31.44 -26.47 -33.52
C LEU A 150 -31.96 -25.12 -34.02
N PRO A 151 -31.05 -24.18 -34.36
CA PRO A 151 -31.41 -22.92 -34.99
C PRO A 151 -32.15 -23.19 -36.33
N GLY A 152 -33.36 -22.66 -36.47
CA GLY A 152 -34.21 -22.85 -37.66
C GLY A 152 -35.37 -23.82 -37.47
N GLU A 153 -35.38 -24.58 -36.37
CA GLU A 153 -36.47 -25.51 -36.04
C GLU A 153 -37.58 -24.87 -35.20
N LYS A 154 -38.78 -25.48 -35.21
CA LYS A 154 -39.99 -24.94 -34.56
C LYS A 154 -39.82 -24.65 -33.07
N ASN A 155 -38.93 -25.37 -32.37
CA ASN A 155 -38.77 -25.28 -30.92
C ASN A 155 -37.49 -24.54 -30.48
N PHE A 156 -36.82 -23.81 -31.38
CA PHE A 156 -35.61 -23.05 -31.03
C PHE A 156 -35.81 -22.07 -29.86
N GLY A 157 -37.00 -21.48 -29.73
CA GLY A 157 -37.33 -20.56 -28.63
C GLY A 157 -37.26 -21.18 -27.23
N VAL A 158 -37.34 -22.52 -27.11
CA VAL A 158 -37.23 -23.23 -25.82
C VAL A 158 -35.84 -23.03 -25.19
N PHE A 159 -34.79 -22.85 -26.00
CA PHE A 159 -33.45 -22.53 -25.52
C PHE A 159 -33.47 -21.29 -24.62
N PHE A 160 -33.98 -20.16 -25.13
CA PHE A 160 -34.05 -18.92 -24.36
C PHE A 160 -34.94 -19.04 -23.12
N SER A 161 -36.07 -19.75 -23.23
CA SER A 161 -36.99 -19.98 -22.12
C SER A 161 -36.38 -20.79 -20.97
N VAL A 162 -35.31 -21.55 -21.21
CA VAL A 162 -34.62 -22.34 -20.17
C VAL A 162 -33.32 -21.67 -19.71
N SER A 163 -32.51 -21.16 -20.64
CA SER A 163 -31.20 -20.58 -20.30
C SER A 163 -31.32 -19.29 -19.49
N LEU A 164 -32.30 -18.44 -19.80
CA LEU A 164 -32.48 -17.13 -19.16
C LEU A 164 -32.92 -17.25 -17.69
N PRO A 165 -33.95 -18.04 -17.33
CA PRO A 165 -34.29 -18.25 -15.91
C PRO A 165 -33.22 -19.02 -15.15
N LEU A 166 -32.48 -19.93 -15.80
CA LEU A 166 -31.36 -20.63 -15.17
C LEU A 166 -30.23 -19.65 -14.81
N LEU A 167 -29.94 -18.69 -15.67
CA LEU A 167 -28.98 -17.62 -15.39
C LEU A 167 -29.47 -16.74 -14.22
N VAL A 168 -30.73 -16.29 -14.26
CA VAL A 168 -31.33 -15.53 -13.14
C VAL A 168 -31.28 -16.30 -11.83
N PHE A 169 -31.56 -17.61 -11.85
CA PHE A 169 -31.52 -18.47 -10.68
C PHE A 169 -30.10 -18.53 -10.08
N ILE A 170 -29.08 -18.71 -10.92
CA ILE A 170 -27.67 -18.73 -10.47
C ILE A 170 -27.27 -17.40 -9.84
N PHE A 171 -27.65 -16.26 -10.46
CA PHE A 171 -27.41 -14.93 -9.88
C PHE A 171 -28.16 -14.74 -8.56
N ALA A 172 -29.41 -15.21 -8.46
CA ALA A 172 -30.19 -15.13 -7.24
C ALA A 172 -29.56 -15.95 -6.11
N VAL A 173 -29.10 -17.17 -6.39
CA VAL A 173 -28.38 -18.01 -5.41
C VAL A 173 -27.12 -17.29 -4.93
N ILE A 174 -26.30 -16.75 -5.83
CA ILE A 174 -25.08 -16.04 -5.43
C ILE A 174 -25.39 -14.79 -4.61
N LEU A 175 -26.40 -14.02 -4.99
CA LEU A 175 -26.85 -12.86 -4.23
C LEU A 175 -27.32 -13.28 -2.83
N LEU A 176 -28.07 -14.37 -2.71
CA LEU A 176 -28.47 -14.92 -1.41
C LEU A 176 -27.26 -15.33 -0.55
N PHE A 177 -26.24 -15.93 -1.16
CA PHE A 177 -25.00 -16.28 -0.47
C PHE A 177 -24.22 -15.03 -0.02
N ASP A 178 -24.11 -14.02 -0.88
CA ASP A 178 -23.41 -12.75 -0.58
C ASP A 178 -24.12 -11.93 0.52
N LEU A 179 -25.45 -11.98 0.58
CA LEU A 179 -26.22 -11.35 1.67
C LEU A 179 -26.15 -12.12 2.99
N GLY A 180 -25.97 -13.44 2.94
CA GLY A 180 -25.92 -14.30 4.13
C GLY A 180 -24.55 -14.38 4.79
N TYR A 181 -23.49 -13.97 4.10
CA TYR A 181 -22.11 -14.01 4.60
C TYR A 181 -21.82 -12.80 5.50
N ASP A 182 -21.71 -13.03 6.81
CA ASP A 182 -21.26 -12.03 7.78
C ASP A 182 -19.72 -12.01 7.84
N GLU A 183 -19.14 -10.89 8.27
CA GLU A 183 -17.68 -10.65 8.33
C GLU A 183 -16.95 -11.67 9.23
N ASN A 184 -17.69 -12.37 10.10
CA ASN A 184 -17.22 -13.43 10.99
C ASN A 184 -17.52 -14.86 10.51
N SER A 185 -17.84 -15.08 9.22
CA SER A 185 -18.10 -16.42 8.65
C SER A 185 -19.29 -17.19 9.27
N SER A 186 -20.15 -16.51 10.04
CA SER A 186 -21.36 -17.10 10.61
C SER A 186 -22.57 -16.81 9.73
N TRP A 187 -23.28 -17.85 9.33
CA TRP A 187 -24.47 -17.74 8.50
C TRP A 187 -25.65 -17.24 9.35
N THR A 188 -25.97 -15.94 9.28
CA THR A 188 -26.99 -15.33 10.15
C THR A 188 -28.12 -14.70 9.34
N PHE A 189 -29.32 -15.28 9.42
CA PHE A 189 -30.55 -14.78 8.77
C PHE A 189 -30.93 -13.33 9.15
N LYS A 190 -30.43 -12.79 10.27
CA LYS A 190 -30.66 -11.40 10.68
C LYS A 190 -29.91 -10.37 9.81
N THR A 191 -28.78 -10.75 9.24
CA THR A 191 -27.98 -9.88 8.36
C THR A 191 -28.68 -9.68 7.02
N PHE A 192 -29.35 -10.74 6.53
CA PHE A 192 -30.16 -10.73 5.31
C PHE A 192 -31.27 -9.67 5.34
N THR A 193 -32.10 -9.67 6.39
CA THR A 193 -33.24 -8.73 6.48
C THR A 193 -32.79 -7.28 6.65
N THR A 194 -31.68 -7.06 7.37
CA THR A 194 -31.15 -5.71 7.64
C THR A 194 -30.51 -5.09 6.40
N ARG A 195 -29.78 -5.87 5.60
CA ARG A 195 -29.16 -5.37 4.35
C ARG A 195 -30.17 -5.13 3.22
N ILE A 196 -31.21 -5.98 3.11
CA ILE A 196 -32.30 -5.79 2.13
C ILE A 196 -33.08 -4.51 2.41
N TRP A 197 -33.40 -4.25 3.68
CA TRP A 197 -34.11 -3.05 4.07
C TRP A 197 -33.35 -1.78 3.70
N ARG A 198 -32.01 -1.79 3.85
CA ARG A 198 -31.11 -0.67 3.52
C ARG A 198 -30.84 -0.48 2.01
N LEU A 199 -31.21 -1.44 1.16
CA LEU A 199 -31.09 -1.33 -0.31
C LEU A 199 -32.41 -0.87 -0.95
N LEU A 200 -33.54 -1.06 -0.27
CA LEU A 200 -34.88 -0.67 -0.72
C LEU A 200 -35.38 0.64 -0.10
N PHE A 201 -34.74 1.15 0.96
CA PHE A 201 -35.07 2.38 1.68
C PHE A 201 -33.79 3.12 2.12
#